data_AF-A0A9W3KDZ9-F1
#
_entry.id   AF-A0A9W3KDZ9-F1
#
_cell.length_a   1.000
_cell.length_b   1.000
_cell.length_c   1.000
_cell.angle_alpha   90.00
_cell.angle_beta   90.00
_cell.angle_gamma   90.00
#
_symmetry.space_group_name_H-M   'P 1'
#
loop_
_entity.id
_entity.type
_entity.pdbx_description
1 polymer ?
#
loop_
_entity_poly.entity_id
_entity_poly.type
_entity_poly.pdbx_seq_one_letter_code
_entity_poly.pdbx_strand_id
1 'polypeptide(L)' 'MVIKTGNIRTTSLAEIYRNSPVFQNLRNPDKDKGKCGIFEFRYVCGESRSRAYAMTGD' A
#
# COMPACT_ATOMS: atom_id res chain seq x y z
N MET A 1 5.32 14.13 -4.68
CA MET A 1 6.46 13.36 -4.15
C MET A 1 6.39 11.95 -4.74
N VAL A 2 7.51 11.38 -5.21
CA VAL A 2 7.52 10.05 -5.85
C VAL A 2 8.02 9.00 -4.85
N ILE A 3 7.26 7.93 -4.63
CA ILE A 3 7.67 6.82 -3.77
C ILE A 3 8.47 5.83 -4.61
N LYS A 4 9.76 5.66 -4.29
CA LYS A 4 10.65 4.72 -4.98
C LYS A 4 10.41 3.31 -4.44
N THR A 5 10.14 2.35 -5.33
CA THR A 5 9.78 0.98 -4.95
C THR A 5 10.67 -0.13 -5.49
N GLY A 6 11.62 0.19 -6.36
CA GLY A 6 12.59 -0.77 -6.92
C GLY A 6 13.05 -0.38 -8.33
N ASN A 7 13.90 -1.21 -8.94
CA ASN A 7 14.36 -1.04 -10.32
C ASN A 7 14.39 -2.39 -11.04
N ILE A 8 13.60 -2.52 -12.11
CA ILE A 8 13.47 -3.75 -12.89
C ILE A 8 14.75 -4.16 -13.64
N ARG A 9 15.69 -3.23 -13.85
CA ARG A 9 16.99 -3.53 -14.49
C ARG A 9 17.93 -4.28 -13.55
N THR A 10 17.71 -4.20 -12.25
CA THR A 10 18.56 -4.83 -11.22
C THR A 10 17.87 -5.96 -10.47
N THR A 11 16.54 -5.96 -10.43
CA THR A 11 15.74 -6.90 -9.62
C THR A 11 14.50 -7.30 -10.40
N SER A 12 14.08 -8.56 -10.31
CA SER A 12 12.89 -9.03 -11.03
C SER A 12 11.64 -8.28 -10.56
N LEU A 13 10.69 -8.03 -11.48
CA LEU A 13 9.43 -7.38 -11.15
C LEU A 13 8.65 -8.15 -10.08
N ALA A 14 8.66 -9.49 -10.14
CA ALA A 14 7.97 -10.33 -9.17
C ALA A 14 8.55 -10.17 -7.76
N GLU A 15 9.87 -10.09 -7.64
CA GLU A 15 10.55 -9.87 -6.37
C GLU A 15 10.28 -8.47 -5.81
N ILE A 16 10.38 -7.44 -6.66
CA ILE A 16 10.01 -6.07 -6.26
C ILE A 16 8.57 -6.04 -5.76
N TYR A 17 7.63 -6.61 -6.51
CA TYR A 17 6.22 -6.59 -6.16
C TYR A 17 5.92 -7.38 -4.88
N ARG A 18 6.52 -8.55 -4.68
CA ARG A 18 6.23 -9.42 -3.51
C ARG A 18 6.93 -8.96 -2.25
N ASN A 19 8.17 -8.49 -2.36
CA ASN A 19 9.08 -8.29 -1.22
C ASN A 19 9.33 -6.82 -0.87
N SER A 20 9.00 -5.87 -1.75
CA SER A 20 9.15 -4.45 -1.41
C SER A 20 8.25 -4.07 -0.24
N PRO A 21 8.78 -3.43 0.82
CA PRO A 21 8.00 -3.01 1.99
C PRO A 21 6.81 -2.10 1.62
N VAL A 22 6.95 -1.26 0.59
CA VAL A 22 5.88 -0.36 0.15
C VAL A 22 4.70 -1.16 -0.41
N PHE A 23 4.96 -2.12 -1.30
CA PHE A 23 3.88 -2.93 -1.89
C PHE A 23 3.26 -3.87 -0.86
N GLN A 24 4.04 -4.39 0.08
CA GLN A 24 3.51 -5.16 1.21
C GLN A 24 2.60 -4.30 2.08
N ASN A 25 2.99 -3.07 2.40
CA ASN A 25 2.16 -2.15 3.18
C ASN A 25 0.87 -1.76 2.45
N LEU A 26 0.93 -1.49 1.15
CA LEU A 26 -0.25 -1.15 0.34
C LEU A 26 -1.30 -2.27 0.27
N ARG A 27 -0.88 -3.52 0.47
CA ARG A 27 -1.78 -4.69 0.48
C ARG A 27 -2.17 -5.12 1.89
N ASN A 28 -1.71 -4.42 2.92
CA ASN A 28 -1.96 -4.78 4.30
C ASN A 28 -3.05 -3.87 4.90
N PRO A 29 -4.33 -4.29 4.89
CA PRO A 29 -5.42 -3.51 5.46
C PRO A 29 -5.35 -3.39 6.99
N ASP A 30 -4.53 -4.20 7.68
CA ASP A 30 -4.27 -4.02 9.11
C ASP A 30 -3.50 -2.72 9.41
N LYS A 31 -2.94 -2.06 8.39
CA LYS A 31 -2.30 -0.75 8.51
C LYS A 31 -3.26 0.41 8.28
N ASP A 32 -4.52 0.14 7.94
CA ASP A 32 -5.52 1.18 7.81
C ASP A 32 -5.94 1.71 9.18
N LYS A 33 -6.16 3.03 9.26
CA LYS A 33 -6.45 3.74 10.51
C LYS A 33 -7.94 4.02 10.63
N GLY A 34 -8.40 4.28 11.85
CA GLY A 34 -9.78 4.70 12.12
C GLY A 34 -10.81 3.63 11.75
N LYS A 35 -11.94 4.06 11.20
CA LYS A 35 -13.07 3.17 10.88
C LYS A 35 -12.67 2.06 9.90
N CYS A 36 -11.82 2.35 8.94
CA CYS A 36 -11.37 1.40 7.92
C CYS A 36 -10.55 0.24 8.52
N GLY A 37 -9.77 0.49 9.57
CA GLY A 37 -8.95 -0.53 10.23
C GLY A 37 -9.75 -1.60 10.98
N ILE A 38 -10.98 -1.27 11.42
CA ILE A 38 -11.86 -2.15 12.18
C ILE A 38 -13.09 -2.63 11.38
N PHE A 39 -13.21 -2.20 10.13
CA PHE A 39 -14.37 -2.51 9.29
C PHE A 39 -14.34 -3.95 8.80
N GLU A 40 -15.49 -4.62 8.80
CA GLU A 40 -15.62 -6.04 8.45
C GLU A 40 -15.20 -6.35 6.99
N PHE A 41 -15.34 -5.38 6.08
CA PHE A 41 -14.95 -5.51 4.67
C PHE A 41 -13.57 -4.92 4.36
N ARG A 42 -12.72 -4.62 5.35
CA ARG A 42 -11.41 -3.97 5.12
C ARG A 42 -10.50 -4.71 4.12
N TYR A 43 -10.58 -6.05 4.07
CA TYR A 43 -9.80 -6.85 3.11
C TYR A 43 -10.30 -6.80 1.67
N VAL A 44 -11.55 -6.37 1.45
CA VAL A 44 -12.17 -6.30 0.12
C VAL A 44 -12.26 -4.86 -0.36
N CYS A 45 -12.63 -3.93 0.52
CA CYS A 45 -12.77 -2.51 0.20
C CYS A 45 -11.41 -1.82 0.07
N GLY A 46 -10.55 -1.94 1.09
CA GLY A 46 -9.19 -1.38 1.12
C GLY A 46 -9.04 0.15 0.97
N GLU A 47 -10.14 0.87 0.72
CA GLU A 47 -10.19 2.28 0.32
C GLU A 47 -9.15 2.69 -0.76
N SER A 48 -9.11 3.97 -1.11
CA SER A 48 -8.10 4.50 -2.03
C SER A 48 -6.96 5.12 -1.23
N ARG A 49 -5.82 4.39 -1.14
CA ARG A 49 -4.60 4.89 -0.49
C ARG A 49 -4.03 6.14 -1.17
N SER A 50 -4.23 6.31 -2.48
CA SER A 50 -3.81 7.52 -3.19
C SER A 50 -4.61 8.75 -2.77
N ARG A 51 -5.94 8.59 -2.58
CA ARG A 51 -6.80 9.67 -2.08
C ARG A 51 -6.51 10.00 -0.63
N ALA A 52 -6.28 9.00 0.23
CA ALA A 52 -5.85 9.21 1.61
C ALA A 52 -4.57 10.06 1.64
N TYR A 53 -3.53 9.65 0.92
CA TYR A 53 -2.26 10.37 0.87
C TYR A 53 -2.40 11.81 0.36
N ALA A 54 -3.23 12.05 -0.66
CA ALA A 54 -3.47 13.39 -1.17
C ALA A 54 -4.15 14.33 -0.15
N MET A 55 -4.99 13.78 0.73
CA MET A 55 -5.80 14.56 1.68
C MET A 55 -5.12 14.70 3.04
N THR A 56 -4.40 13.68 3.50
CA THR A 56 -3.82 13.62 4.85
C THR A 56 -2.30 13.55 4.86
N GLY A 57 -1.65 13.30 3.72
CA GLY A 57 -0.22 13.04 3.63
C GLY A 57 0.19 11.64 4.12
N ASP A 58 -0.76 10.73 4.32
CA ASP A 58 -0.57 9.35 4.85
C ASP A 58 -0.85 8.26 3.82
#